data_AF-A0A7R9G0P6-F1
#
_entry.id   AF-A0A7R9G0P6-F1
#
_cell.length_a   1.000
_cell.length_b   1.000
_cell.length_c   1.000
_cell.angle_alpha   90.00
_cell.angle_beta   90.00
_cell.angle_gamma   90.00
#
_symmetry.space_group_name_H-M   'P 1'
#
loop_
_entity.id
_entity.type
_entity.pdbx_description
1 polymer ?
#
loop_
_entity_poly.entity_id
_entity_poly.type
_entity_poly.pdbx_seq_one_letter_code
_entity_poly.pdbx_strand_id
1 'polypeptide(L)'
;MDGNGCPNRRMGLYQRLSPARYLNTGDSPIDEMGQTGRHGGDSADYYFGSNEDETPHPRPSTVEDESKVKRLTAAYKSLLKPHKEGILKELSRNHAVDHHQVQATARTLIGLEDSLDERQVLKVEGRLKMHLTPQYSWLFIHLGRLERGVKFLVDMRTDVLVSLSSLSFTPT
;
A
#
# COMPACT_ATOMS: atom_id res chain seq x y z
N MET A 1 -5.97 -38.39 -53.40
CA MET A 1 -5.02 -37.61 -52.58
C MET A 1 -5.84 -36.55 -51.90
N ASP A 2 -6.61 -37.03 -50.94
CA ASP A 2 -7.70 -36.34 -50.27
C ASP A 2 -7.16 -35.46 -49.15
N GLY A 3 -7.80 -34.30 -48.99
CA GLY A 3 -7.46 -33.31 -47.97
C GLY A 3 -8.16 -33.53 -46.63
N ASN A 4 -8.03 -32.48 -45.81
CA ASN A 4 -8.54 -32.25 -44.45
C ASN A 4 -7.69 -32.89 -43.33
N GLY A 5 -7.36 -32.21 -42.24
CA GLY A 5 -7.76 -30.87 -41.81
C GLY A 5 -7.07 -30.49 -40.51
N CYS A 6 -6.79 -29.20 -40.36
CA CYS A 6 -6.39 -28.57 -39.11
C CYS A 6 -7.56 -28.56 -38.11
N PRO A 7 -7.35 -28.85 -36.81
CA PRO A 7 -8.33 -28.48 -35.80
C PRO A 7 -8.14 -27.02 -35.37
N ASN A 8 -9.13 -26.20 -35.70
CA ASN A 8 -9.40 -24.89 -35.12
C ASN A 8 -10.53 -25.03 -34.08
N ARG A 9 -10.34 -24.45 -32.88
CA ARG A 9 -11.32 -23.94 -31.87
C ARG A 9 -10.66 -24.08 -30.49
N ARG A 10 -10.50 -23.03 -29.68
CA ARG A 10 -11.57 -22.14 -29.21
C ARG A 10 -10.97 -20.83 -28.69
N MET A 11 -11.25 -19.72 -29.38
CA MET A 11 -11.13 -18.34 -28.90
C MET A 11 -12.53 -17.86 -28.47
N GLY A 12 -12.58 -17.05 -27.40
CA GLY A 12 -13.78 -16.39 -26.85
C GLY A 12 -14.26 -17.07 -25.56
N LEU A 13 -14.43 -16.42 -24.41
CA LEU A 13 -14.86 -15.05 -24.12
C LEU A 13 -14.42 -14.69 -22.70
N TYR A 14 -13.73 -13.58 -22.48
CA TYR A 14 -13.90 -12.72 -21.28
C TYR A 14 -13.38 -11.33 -21.60
N GLN A 15 -14.17 -10.59 -22.38
CA GLN A 15 -14.09 -9.14 -22.46
C GLN A 15 -15.34 -8.57 -21.78
N ARG A 16 -15.12 -7.56 -20.93
CA ARG A 16 -16.09 -6.65 -20.27
C ARG A 16 -16.88 -7.19 -19.08
N LEU A 17 -16.47 -6.73 -17.89
CA LEU A 17 -17.43 -6.22 -16.90
C LEU A 17 -16.95 -4.84 -16.45
N SER A 18 -17.63 -3.80 -16.95
CA SER A 18 -17.59 -2.45 -16.39
C SER A 18 -18.61 -2.32 -15.25
N PRO A 19 -18.44 -1.36 -14.32
CA PRO A 19 -19.09 -1.33 -13.02
C PRO A 19 -20.44 -0.60 -13.06
N ALA A 20 -21.50 -1.19 -12.50
CA ALA A 20 -22.75 -0.46 -12.25
C ALA A 20 -23.65 -1.15 -11.21
N ARG A 21 -23.97 -0.36 -10.16
CA ARG A 21 -25.26 -0.25 -9.48
C ARG A 21 -25.76 -1.44 -8.65
N TYR A 22 -25.58 -1.33 -7.34
CA TYR A 22 -26.62 -1.74 -6.39
C TYR A 22 -27.41 -0.49 -5.97
N LEU A 23 -28.65 -0.40 -6.46
CA LEU A 23 -29.69 0.47 -5.94
C LEU A 23 -30.64 -0.41 -5.11
N ASN A 24 -30.81 -0.01 -3.85
CA ASN A 24 -32.07 0.20 -3.15
C ASN A 24 -33.22 -0.81 -3.38
N THR A 25 -33.55 -1.57 -2.33
CA THR A 25 -34.90 -2.08 -2.07
C THR A 25 -35.23 -1.79 -0.61
N GLY A 26 -36.27 -0.97 -0.41
CA GLY A 26 -36.79 -0.60 0.90
C GLY A 26 -37.89 -1.54 1.42
N ASP A 27 -38.19 -1.30 2.71
CA ASP A 27 -39.38 -1.64 3.52
C ASP A 27 -39.65 -3.12 3.81
N SER A 28 -39.97 -3.59 5.02
CA SER A 28 -40.19 -3.11 6.42
C SER A 28 -40.39 -4.43 7.27
N PRO A 29 -40.69 -4.49 8.59
CA PRO A 29 -40.93 -3.46 9.60
C PRO A 29 -40.17 -3.62 10.95
N ILE A 30 -40.04 -2.47 11.61
CA ILE A 30 -40.03 -2.11 13.04
C ILE A 30 -40.31 -3.25 14.05
N ASP A 31 -39.38 -3.45 14.98
CA ASP A 31 -39.69 -3.63 16.42
C ASP A 31 -38.55 -3.07 17.28
N GLU A 32 -38.93 -2.19 18.21
CA GLU A 32 -38.08 -1.54 19.21
C GLU A 32 -37.59 -2.54 20.27
N MET A 33 -36.32 -2.44 20.66
CA MET A 33 -35.90 -2.42 22.08
C MET A 33 -34.37 -2.28 22.20
N GLY A 34 -33.92 -1.34 23.03
CA GLY A 34 -32.69 -1.51 23.82
C GLY A 34 -31.47 -0.69 23.44
N GLN A 35 -31.28 0.41 24.17
CA GLN A 35 -30.11 1.29 24.27
C GLN A 35 -28.75 0.57 24.37
N THR A 36 -27.69 1.14 23.78
CA THR A 36 -26.44 1.58 24.46
C THR A 36 -25.35 1.96 23.43
N GLY A 37 -24.52 2.95 23.79
CA GLY A 37 -23.08 2.86 23.50
C GLY A 37 -22.51 3.64 22.32
N ARG A 38 -21.85 4.76 22.65
CA ARG A 38 -20.86 5.46 21.81
C ARG A 38 -19.72 4.51 21.39
N HIS A 39 -19.27 4.58 20.15
CA HIS A 39 -17.84 4.69 19.84
C HIS A 39 -17.61 5.03 18.35
N GLY A 40 -16.85 6.10 18.11
CA GLY A 40 -16.27 6.39 16.80
C GLY A 40 -15.25 5.31 16.43
N GLY A 41 -15.45 4.71 15.26
CA GLY A 41 -14.48 3.79 14.67
C GLY A 41 -13.58 4.54 13.70
N ASP A 42 -12.37 4.86 14.17
CA ASP A 42 -11.21 5.13 13.32
C ASP A 42 -10.91 3.85 12.51
N SER A 43 -11.49 3.77 11.31
CA SER A 43 -11.20 2.73 10.33
C SER A 43 -9.81 2.97 9.73
N ALA A 44 -8.79 2.38 10.35
CA ALA A 44 -7.44 2.24 9.79
C ALA A 44 -7.04 0.75 9.66
N ASP A 45 -7.98 -0.09 9.21
CA ASP A 45 -7.76 -1.52 8.95
C ASP A 45 -7.18 -1.79 7.55
N TYR A 46 -6.06 -1.14 7.24
CA TYR A 46 -5.27 -1.45 6.03
C TYR A 46 -3.94 -2.11 6.40
N TYR A 47 -3.98 -3.37 6.87
CA TYR A 47 -2.91 -4.36 6.69
C TYR A 47 -3.51 -5.77 6.76
N PHE A 48 -4.06 -6.23 5.65
CA PHE A 48 -4.57 -7.59 5.49
C PHE A 48 -3.41 -8.54 5.12
N GLY A 49 -3.15 -9.53 5.97
CA GLY A 49 -2.15 -10.57 5.79
C GLY A 49 -2.21 -11.60 6.91
N SER A 50 -3.14 -12.55 6.79
CA SER A 50 -3.33 -13.67 7.71
C SER A 50 -2.19 -14.68 7.60
N ASN A 51 -1.36 -14.79 8.64
CA ASN A 51 -0.58 -15.98 8.94
C ASN A 51 -0.96 -16.44 10.35
N GLU A 52 -1.78 -17.47 10.44
CA GLU A 52 -1.94 -18.26 11.66
C GLU A 52 -0.70 -19.18 11.79
N ASP A 53 0.42 -18.60 12.23
CA ASP A 53 1.52 -19.24 13.02
C ASP A 53 2.72 -18.28 13.24
N GLU A 54 2.63 -17.03 12.77
CA GLU A 54 3.44 -15.94 13.30
C GLU A 54 2.45 -14.97 13.91
N THR A 55 2.53 -14.76 15.22
CA THR A 55 1.77 -13.72 15.91
C THR A 55 1.77 -12.47 15.05
N PRO A 56 0.60 -11.93 14.65
CA PRO A 56 0.53 -10.55 14.21
C PRO A 56 1.15 -9.77 15.35
N HIS A 57 2.33 -9.23 15.15
CA HIS A 57 2.74 -8.10 15.95
C HIS A 57 2.05 -6.90 15.30
N PRO A 58 0.90 -6.40 15.80
CA PRO A 58 0.87 -4.98 16.00
C PRO A 58 2.09 -4.74 16.87
N ARG A 59 3.18 -4.22 16.27
CA ARG A 59 4.18 -3.58 17.11
C ARG A 59 3.36 -2.61 17.96
N PRO A 60 3.45 -2.66 19.30
CA PRO A 60 2.94 -1.55 20.08
C PRO A 60 3.50 -0.33 19.38
N SER A 61 2.64 0.58 18.92
CA SER A 61 3.09 1.89 18.44
C SER A 61 3.70 2.52 19.68
N THR A 62 4.97 2.20 19.89
CA THR A 62 5.69 2.52 21.11
C THR A 62 5.76 4.02 21.10
N VAL A 63 5.56 4.62 22.26
CA VAL A 63 5.76 6.05 22.48
C VAL A 63 7.08 6.54 21.84
N GLU A 64 8.06 5.64 21.71
CA GLU A 64 9.32 5.84 21.01
C GLU A 64 9.20 6.10 19.50
N ASP A 65 8.37 5.35 18.77
CA ASP A 65 8.17 5.54 17.33
C ASP A 65 7.44 6.85 17.05
N GLU A 66 6.41 7.18 17.84
CA GLU A 66 5.77 8.49 17.77
C GLU A 66 6.76 9.63 18.08
N SER A 67 7.62 9.44 19.07
CA SER A 67 8.67 10.40 19.43
C SER A 67 9.70 10.59 18.30
N LYS A 68 10.11 9.51 17.62
CA LYS A 68 11.01 9.58 16.45
C LYS A 68 10.35 10.36 15.30
N VAL A 69 9.09 10.07 15.02
CA VAL A 69 8.33 10.72 13.93
C VAL A 69 8.11 12.22 14.24
N LYS A 70 7.80 12.57 15.50
CA LYS A 70 7.74 13.98 15.95
C LYS A 70 9.08 14.70 15.78
N ARG A 71 10.18 14.08 16.19
CA ARG A 71 11.53 14.65 16.01
C ARG A 71 11.87 14.85 14.53
N LEU A 72 11.57 13.87 13.68
CA LEU A 72 11.75 14.01 12.23
C LEU A 72 10.94 15.17 11.67
N THR A 73 9.68 15.29 12.08
CA THR A 73 8.78 16.37 11.65
C THR A 73 9.34 17.75 12.05
N ALA A 74 9.79 17.88 13.30
CA ALA A 74 10.38 19.11 13.80
C ALA A 74 11.68 19.46 13.06
N ALA A 75 12.57 18.48 12.87
CA ALA A 75 13.81 18.65 12.13
C ALA A 75 13.54 19.06 10.68
N TYR A 76 12.62 18.39 9.99
CA TYR A 76 12.27 18.72 8.59
C TYR A 76 11.74 20.15 8.45
N LYS A 77 10.91 20.61 9.40
CA LYS A 77 10.39 21.98 9.41
C LYS A 77 11.48 23.04 9.62
N SER A 78 12.55 22.72 10.34
CA SER A 78 13.68 23.64 10.56
C SER A 78 14.70 23.67 9.43
N LEU A 79 14.59 22.79 8.42
CA LEU A 79 15.55 22.72 7.33
C LEU A 79 15.29 23.77 6.25
N LEU A 80 16.40 24.29 5.70
CA LEU A 80 16.39 25.07 4.46
C LEU A 80 16.05 24.17 3.27
N LYS A 81 15.51 24.78 2.20
CA LYS A 81 15.12 24.10 0.96
C LYS A 81 16.13 23.05 0.42
N PRO A 82 17.44 23.34 0.26
CA PRO A 82 18.39 22.35 -0.27
C PRO A 82 18.55 21.12 0.63
N HIS A 83 18.44 21.29 1.95
CA HIS A 83 18.53 20.17 2.89
C HIS A 83 17.25 19.33 2.92
N LYS A 84 16.08 19.97 2.73
CA LYS A 84 14.82 19.25 2.53
C LYS A 84 14.87 18.37 1.30
N GLU A 85 15.39 18.88 0.19
CA GLU A 85 15.59 18.10 -1.04
C GLU A 85 16.51 16.89 -0.79
N GLY A 86 17.60 17.08 -0.04
CA GLY A 86 18.49 15.99 0.36
C GLY A 86 17.77 14.86 1.10
N ILE A 87 16.93 15.19 2.09
CA ILE A 87 16.13 14.19 2.82
C ILE A 87 15.13 13.49 1.88
N LEU A 88 14.45 14.25 1.01
CA LEU A 88 13.49 13.67 0.07
C LEU A 88 14.15 12.70 -0.92
N LYS A 89 15.35 13.04 -1.40
CA LYS A 89 16.16 12.15 -2.24
C LYS A 89 16.57 10.89 -1.48
N GLU A 90 17.08 11.03 -0.26
CA GLU A 90 17.46 9.91 0.59
C GLU A 90 16.28 8.96 0.85
N LEU A 91 15.11 9.52 1.20
CA LEU A 91 13.87 8.76 1.41
C LEU A 91 13.47 7.99 0.14
N SER A 92 13.58 8.62 -1.03
CA SER A 92 13.20 8.00 -2.30
C SER A 92 14.20 6.93 -2.78
N ARG A 93 15.47 7.03 -2.40
CA ARG A 93 16.53 6.13 -2.89
C ARG A 93 16.74 4.92 -1.98
N ASN A 94 16.79 5.15 -0.67
CA ASN A 94 17.23 4.14 0.29
C ASN A 94 16.08 3.56 1.13
N HIS A 95 14.92 4.22 1.15
CA HIS A 95 13.74 3.78 1.90
C HIS A 95 12.52 3.47 1.01
N ALA A 96 12.75 3.28 -0.28
CA ALA A 96 11.72 2.85 -1.23
C ALA A 96 11.51 1.33 -1.15
N VAL A 97 11.42 0.67 -2.31
CA VAL A 97 11.23 -0.78 -2.44
C VAL A 97 12.58 -1.47 -2.42
N ASP A 98 12.69 -2.57 -1.66
CA ASP A 98 13.86 -3.45 -1.72
C ASP A 98 13.76 -4.35 -2.96
N HIS A 99 14.41 -3.92 -4.04
CA HIS A 99 14.40 -4.65 -5.31
C HIS A 99 15.00 -6.05 -5.22
N HIS A 100 15.93 -6.30 -4.30
CA HIS A 100 16.52 -7.62 -4.11
C HIS A 100 15.49 -8.58 -3.50
N GLN A 101 14.78 -8.14 -2.46
CA GLN A 101 13.72 -8.95 -1.84
C GLN A 101 12.53 -9.18 -2.77
N VAL A 102 12.15 -8.17 -3.57
CA VAL A 102 11.12 -8.31 -4.60
C VAL A 102 11.53 -9.37 -5.62
N GLN A 103 12.76 -9.29 -6.15
CA GLN A 103 13.24 -10.26 -7.12
C GLN A 103 13.30 -11.68 -6.56
N ALA A 104 13.82 -11.85 -5.35
CA ALA A 104 13.90 -13.15 -4.68
C ALA A 104 12.50 -13.76 -4.49
N THR A 105 11.56 -12.98 -3.97
CA THR A 105 10.19 -13.45 -3.69
C THR A 105 9.41 -13.74 -4.98
N ALA A 106 9.58 -12.92 -6.01
CA ALA A 106 8.96 -13.14 -7.31
C ALA A 106 9.44 -14.44 -7.98
N ARG A 107 10.74 -14.76 -7.88
CA ARG A 107 11.27 -16.05 -8.36
C ARG A 107 10.68 -17.23 -7.62
N THR A 108 10.52 -17.10 -6.30
CA THR A 108 9.83 -18.13 -5.50
C THR A 108 8.38 -18.32 -5.97
N LEU A 109 7.67 -17.22 -6.24
CA LEU A 109 6.28 -17.30 -6.70
C LEU A 109 6.15 -17.99 -8.06
N ILE A 110 7.01 -17.66 -9.03
CA ILE A 110 7.05 -18.31 -10.34
C ILE A 110 7.34 -19.81 -10.20
N GLY A 111 8.24 -20.19 -9.28
CA GLY A 111 8.54 -21.60 -8.99
C GLY A 111 7.37 -22.39 -8.37
N LEU A 112 6.31 -21.72 -7.92
CA LEU A 112 5.12 -22.32 -7.31
C LEU A 112 3.90 -22.29 -8.25
N GLU A 113 4.01 -21.76 -9.47
CA GLU A 113 2.88 -21.54 -10.38
C GLU A 113 2.14 -22.84 -10.76
N ASP A 114 2.86 -23.97 -10.81
CA ASP A 114 2.29 -25.31 -11.07
C ASP A 114 1.98 -26.10 -9.77
N SER A 115 2.11 -25.49 -8.60
CA SER A 115 1.88 -26.17 -7.33
C SER A 115 0.39 -26.22 -6.98
N LEU A 116 -0.06 -27.36 -6.43
CA LEU A 116 -1.45 -27.53 -5.94
C LEU A 116 -1.65 -26.92 -4.54
N ASP A 117 -0.60 -26.38 -3.91
CA ASP A 117 -0.67 -25.82 -2.56
C ASP A 117 -0.99 -24.32 -2.63
N GLU A 118 -2.28 -24.02 -2.81
CA GLU A 118 -2.81 -22.65 -2.86
C GLU A 118 -2.42 -21.83 -1.62
N ARG A 119 -2.28 -22.48 -0.45
CA ARG A 119 -1.91 -21.79 0.79
C ARG A 119 -0.48 -21.25 0.71
N GLN A 120 0.43 -22.01 0.11
CA GLN A 120 1.80 -21.55 -0.12
C GLN A 120 1.86 -20.41 -1.14
N VAL A 121 1.10 -20.50 -2.23
CA VAL A 121 1.01 -19.43 -3.23
C VAL A 121 0.55 -18.13 -2.57
N LEU A 122 -0.58 -18.16 -1.84
CA LEU A 122 -1.12 -17.00 -1.13
C LEU A 122 -0.13 -16.41 -0.11
N LYS A 123 0.62 -17.26 0.59
CA LYS A 123 1.65 -16.80 1.54
C LYS A 123 2.78 -16.04 0.83
N VAL A 124 3.25 -16.54 -0.31
CA VAL A 124 4.32 -15.90 -1.09
C VAL A 124 3.81 -14.62 -1.76
N GLU A 125 2.58 -14.59 -2.27
CA GLU A 125 1.94 -13.37 -2.77
C GLU A 125 1.81 -12.30 -1.68
N GLY A 126 1.39 -12.68 -0.47
CA GLY A 126 1.33 -11.79 0.68
C GLY A 126 2.70 -11.16 0.99
N ARG A 127 3.76 -11.97 0.97
CA ARG A 127 5.13 -11.48 1.14
C ARG A 127 5.58 -10.57 0.00
N LEU A 128 5.24 -10.91 -1.25
CA LEU A 128 5.57 -10.09 -2.41
C LEU A 128 4.90 -8.71 -2.31
N LYS A 129 3.62 -8.66 -1.92
CA LYS A 129 2.89 -7.41 -1.63
C LYS A 129 3.59 -6.58 -0.56
N MET A 130 4.05 -7.22 0.51
CA MET A 130 4.81 -6.54 1.57
C MET A 130 6.11 -5.94 1.05
N HIS A 131 6.88 -6.67 0.24
CA HIS A 131 8.15 -6.18 -0.32
C HIS A 131 7.95 -5.09 -1.38
N LEU A 132 6.85 -5.11 -2.12
CA LEU A 132 6.49 -4.06 -3.08
C LEU A 132 5.99 -2.78 -2.41
N THR A 133 5.65 -2.82 -1.13
CA THR A 133 5.26 -1.63 -0.38
C THR A 133 6.52 -0.86 0.03
N PRO A 134 6.72 0.40 -0.41
CA PRO A 134 7.88 1.19 -0.03
C PRO A 134 7.99 1.36 1.50
N GLN A 135 9.19 1.29 2.07
CA GLN A 135 9.38 1.35 3.53
C GLN A 135 8.89 2.68 4.12
N TYR A 136 9.03 3.79 3.38
CA TYR A 136 8.52 5.09 3.81
C TYR A 136 6.98 5.16 3.93
N SER A 137 6.23 4.15 3.44
CA SER A 137 4.77 4.12 3.56
C SER A 137 4.33 4.10 5.03
N TRP A 138 5.01 3.31 5.87
CA TRP A 138 4.77 3.28 7.31
C TRP A 138 5.01 4.66 7.93
N LEU A 139 6.07 5.35 7.52
CA LEU A 139 6.40 6.68 8.01
C LEU A 139 5.29 7.68 7.69
N PHE A 140 4.75 7.67 6.46
CA PHE A 140 3.66 8.58 6.09
C PHE A 140 2.36 8.29 6.83
N ILE A 141 2.04 7.02 7.10
CA ILE A 141 0.90 6.66 7.96
C ILE A 141 1.09 7.28 9.36
N HIS A 142 2.28 7.16 9.96
CA HIS A 142 2.55 7.70 11.29
C HIS A 142 2.58 9.23 11.31
N LEU A 143 3.14 9.86 10.28
CA LEU A 143 3.10 11.31 10.12
C LEU A 143 1.67 11.83 10.01
N GLY A 144 0.78 11.14 9.28
CA GLY A 144 -0.61 11.54 9.12
C GLY A 144 -1.41 11.52 10.44
N ARG A 145 -1.02 10.66 11.38
CA ARG A 145 -1.65 10.52 12.71
C ARG A 145 -1.22 11.58 13.73
N LEU A 146 -0.15 12.33 13.45
CA LEU A 146 0.29 13.41 14.33
C LEU A 146 -0.67 14.61 14.28
N GLU A 147 -0.66 15.42 15.34
CA GLU A 147 -1.35 16.71 15.32
C GLU A 147 -0.80 17.58 14.18
N ARG A 148 -1.69 18.05 13.29
CA ARG A 148 -1.35 18.76 12.04
C ARG A 148 -0.48 17.94 11.07
N GLY A 149 -0.47 16.61 11.22
CA GLY A 149 0.26 15.66 10.40
C GLY A 149 -0.12 15.70 8.93
N VAL A 150 -1.42 15.76 8.62
CA VAL A 150 -1.91 15.91 7.24
C VAL A 150 -1.40 17.19 6.60
N LYS A 151 -1.40 18.32 7.32
CA LYS A 151 -0.83 19.58 6.80
C LYS A 151 0.66 19.43 6.49
N PHE A 152 1.41 18.77 7.38
CA PHE A 152 2.81 18.48 7.14
C PHE A 152 3.03 17.65 5.87
N LEU A 153 2.23 16.60 5.63
CA LEU A 153 2.32 15.80 4.41
C LEU A 153 1.99 16.61 3.15
N VAL A 154 1.02 17.51 3.22
CA VAL A 154 0.68 18.43 2.11
C VAL A 154 1.84 19.38 1.82
N ASP A 155 2.45 19.96 2.85
CA ASP A 155 3.62 20.85 2.71
C ASP A 155 4.82 20.07 2.13
N MET A 156 5.08 18.87 2.65
CA MET A 156 6.15 17.98 2.16
C MET A 156 5.94 17.58 0.70
N ARG A 157 4.70 17.28 0.27
CA ARG A 157 4.39 17.02 -1.15
C ARG A 157 4.69 18.25 -2.01
N THR A 158 4.39 19.44 -1.52
CA THR A 158 4.70 20.69 -2.22
C THR A 158 6.22 20.84 -2.39
N ASP A 159 7.00 20.55 -1.34
CA ASP A 159 8.47 20.54 -1.41
C ASP A 159 9.00 19.52 -2.45
N VAL A 160 8.38 18.34 -2.57
CA VAL A 160 8.69 17.35 -3.63
C VAL A 160 8.40 17.91 -5.02
N LEU A 161 7.21 18.48 -5.25
CA LEU A 161 6.82 19.01 -6.55
C LEU A 161 7.72 20.17 -7.00
N VAL A 162 8.11 21.04 -6.07
CA VAL A 162 9.09 22.10 -6.34
C VAL A 162 10.43 21.50 -6.75
N SER A 163 10.90 20.47 -6.03
CA SER A 163 12.17 19.79 -6.36
C SER A 163 12.13 19.13 -7.75
N LEU A 164 11.01 18.49 -8.10
CA LEU A 164 10.80 17.89 -9.43
C LEU A 164 10.76 18.93 -10.54
N SER A 165 10.14 20.09 -10.31
CA SER A 165 10.10 21.17 -11.30
C SER A 165 11.48 21.76 -11.61
N SER A 166 12.39 21.77 -10.62
CA SER A 166 13.80 22.14 -10.85
C SER A 166 14.62 21.06 -11.55
N LEU A 167 14.23 19.79 -11.44
CA LEU A 167 14.91 18.66 -12.08
C LEU A 167 14.60 18.55 -13.58
N SER A 168 13.42 19.01 -14.03
CA SER A 168 13.01 18.96 -15.44
C SER A 168 13.75 19.94 -16.37
N PHE A 169 14.71 20.72 -15.86
CA PHE A 169 15.52 21.65 -16.66
C PHE A 169 17.00 21.25 -16.62
N THR A 170 17.33 20.10 -17.22
CA THR A 170 18.70 19.80 -17.64
C THR A 170 18.68 19.34 -19.09
N PRO A 171 18.84 20.26 -20.07
CA PRO A 171 19.16 19.87 -21.42
C PRO A 171 20.59 19.30 -21.41
N THR A 172 20.70 17.99 -21.57
CA THR A 172 21.94 17.30 -21.95
C THR A 172 22.17 17.45 -23.45
#